data_AF-A0A9E3BZS9-F1
#
_entry.id   AF-A0A9E3BZS9-F1
#
_cell.length_a   1.000
_cell.length_b   1.000
_cell.length_c   1.000
_cell.angle_alpha   90.00
_cell.angle_beta   90.00
_cell.angle_gamma   90.00
#
_symmetry.space_group_name_H-M   'P 1'
#
loop_
_entity.id
_entity.type
_entity.pdbx_description
1 polymer ?
#
loop_
_entity_poly.entity_id
_entity_poly.type
_entity_poly.pdbx_seq_one_letter_code
_entity_poly.pdbx_strand_id
1 'polypeptide(L)'
;MGTQMLGGGVDLSDMVHVPAGDFLFGFSGDEEARRRYELPPAVTLYVPEFWLDRTPVTFRQYKRFLEDTGHVPPLRSRAIGRDWLKKYEARH
;
A
#
# COMPACT_ATOMS: atom_id res chain seq x y z
N MET A 1 -3.05 19.80 -16.82
CA MET A 1 -2.45 19.29 -15.56
C MET A 1 -1.27 18.45 -15.96
N GLY A 2 -0.05 18.86 -15.62
CA GLY A 2 1.18 18.28 -16.14
C GLY A 2 1.50 16.95 -15.45
N THR A 3 1.67 15.89 -16.23
CA THR A 3 2.16 14.60 -15.76
C THR A 3 3.62 14.75 -15.36
N GLN A 4 3.91 14.77 -14.06
CA GLN A 4 5.27 14.76 -13.53
C GLN A 4 5.78 13.32 -13.57
N MET A 5 6.56 13.00 -14.60
CA MET A 5 7.23 11.71 -14.74
C MET A 5 8.55 11.75 -13.98
N LEU A 6 8.67 11.02 -12.86
CA LEU A 6 9.99 10.70 -12.29
C LEU A 6 10.55 9.44 -12.98
N GLY A 7 11.86 9.41 -13.17
CA GLY A 7 12.58 8.43 -14.01
C GLY A 7 12.22 6.99 -13.65
N GLY A 8 11.50 6.33 -14.56
CA GLY A 8 10.98 4.97 -14.38
C GLY A 8 9.59 4.72 -14.99
N GLY A 9 8.89 5.76 -15.46
CA GLY A 9 7.56 5.59 -16.07
C GLY A 9 6.44 5.38 -15.07
N VAL A 10 6.66 5.75 -13.80
CA VAL A 10 5.65 5.66 -12.74
C VAL A 10 4.69 6.83 -12.87
N ASP A 11 3.41 6.53 -13.07
CA ASP A 11 2.34 7.51 -13.07
C ASP A 11 2.00 7.93 -11.64
N LEU A 12 2.42 9.13 -11.24
CA LEU A 12 2.18 9.68 -9.90
C LEU A 12 0.82 10.39 -9.77
N SER A 13 0.00 10.42 -10.82
CA SER A 13 -1.24 11.22 -10.88
C SER A 13 -2.26 10.86 -9.79
N ASP A 14 -2.26 9.60 -9.33
CA ASP A 14 -3.17 9.11 -8.28
C ASP A 14 -2.47 8.95 -6.91
N MET A 15 -1.24 9.43 -6.78
CA MET A 15 -0.52 9.45 -5.52
C MET A 15 -0.78 10.74 -4.74
N VAL A 16 -0.56 10.67 -3.43
CA VAL A 16 -0.61 11.78 -2.49
C VAL A 16 0.82 12.08 -2.05
N HIS A 17 1.20 13.34 -2.15
CA HIS A 17 2.46 13.84 -1.63
C HIS A 17 2.39 13.98 -0.11
N VAL A 18 3.35 13.39 0.59
CA VAL A 18 3.52 13.55 2.03
C VAL A 18 4.83 14.32 2.27
N PRO A 19 4.75 15.58 2.72
CA PRO A 19 5.94 16.40 2.91
C PRO A 19 6.79 15.87 4.07
N ALA A 20 8.10 16.11 4.00
CA ALA A 20 9.01 15.82 5.11
C ALA A 20 8.64 16.64 6.36
N GLY A 21 8.77 16.05 7.54
CA GLY A 21 8.53 16.74 8.78
C GLY A 21 8.44 15.83 10.00
N ASP A 22 8.15 16.45 11.13
CA ASP A 22 7.93 15.74 12.39
C ASP A 22 6.46 15.33 12.51
N PHE A 23 6.23 14.03 12.70
CA PHE A 23 4.91 13.44 12.85
C PHE A 23 4.76 12.80 14.24
N LEU A 24 3.59 12.98 14.84
CA LEU A 24 3.20 12.23 16.03
C LEU A 24 2.67 10.86 15.62
N PHE A 25 3.37 9.79 16.00
CA PHE A 25 2.98 8.41 15.75
C PHE A 25 2.64 7.70 17.05
N GLY A 26 1.54 6.94 17.06
CA GLY A 26 1.09 6.18 18.23
C GLY A 26 -0.11 6.80 18.93
N PHE A 27 -0.42 6.31 20.12
CA PHE A 27 -1.62 6.67 20.86
C PHE A 27 -1.31 7.66 22.00
N SER A 28 -1.97 8.81 21.99
CA SER A 28 -1.83 9.90 22.96
C SER A 28 -3.03 10.03 23.91
N GLY A 29 -3.93 9.05 23.93
CA GLY A 29 -5.12 9.04 24.77
C GLY A 29 -4.87 8.41 26.15
N ASP A 30 -5.94 7.90 26.76
CA ASP A 30 -5.92 7.28 28.07
C ASP A 30 -4.95 6.08 28.19
N GLU A 31 -4.14 6.05 29.25
CA GLU A 31 -3.10 5.02 29.45
C GLU A 31 -3.69 3.63 29.73
N GLU A 32 -4.85 3.54 30.37
CA GLU A 32 -5.52 2.25 30.59
C GLU A 32 -6.02 1.67 29.26
N ALA A 33 -6.64 2.50 28.42
CA ALA A 33 -7.02 2.13 27.06
C ALA A 33 -5.80 1.73 26.22
N ARG A 34 -4.70 2.49 26.31
CA ARG A 34 -3.45 2.17 25.61
C ARG A 34 -2.94 0.78 25.99
N ARG A 35 -2.89 0.46 27.29
CA ARG A 35 -2.43 -0.85 27.78
C ARG A 35 -3.39 -1.97 27.40
N ARG A 36 -4.71 -1.73 27.51
CA ARG A 36 -5.76 -2.71 27.19
C ARG A 36 -5.71 -3.18 25.74
N TYR A 37 -5.40 -2.28 24.82
CA TYR A 37 -5.33 -2.57 23.38
C TYR A 37 -3.89 -2.69 22.86
N GLU A 38 -2.89 -2.76 23.75
CA GLU A 38 -1.46 -2.88 23.43
C GLU A 38 -0.98 -1.83 22.40
N LEU A 39 -1.54 -0.61 22.49
CA LEU A 39 -1.23 0.46 21.55
C LEU A 39 0.16 1.05 21.86
N PRO A 40 0.96 1.38 20.82
CA PRO A 40 2.23 2.06 21.01
C PRO A 40 1.99 3.46 21.60
N PRO A 41 2.86 3.94 22.52
CA PRO A 41 2.78 5.30 23.02
C PRO A 41 3.04 6.31 21.91
N ALA A 42 2.47 7.50 22.03
CA ALA A 42 2.73 8.59 21.10
C ALA A 42 4.19 9.05 21.17
N VAL A 43 4.88 9.02 20.04
CA VAL A 43 6.25 9.50 19.86
C VAL A 43 6.34 10.40 18.64
N THR A 44 7.17 11.44 18.71
CA THR A 44 7.43 12.32 17.56
C THR A 44 8.58 11.73 16.74
N LEU A 45 8.36 11.55 15.44
CA LEU A 45 9.33 10.97 14.50
C LEU A 45 9.50 11.90 13.31
N TYR A 46 10.75 12.13 12.91
CA TYR A 46 11.04 12.78 11.64
C TYR A 46 10.83 11.78 10.50
N VAL A 47 9.95 12.12 9.55
CA VAL A 47 9.65 11.32 8.37
C VAL A 47 10.14 12.08 7.14
N PRO A 48 11.00 11.48 6.29
CA PRO A 48 11.41 12.11 5.04
C PRO A 48 10.23 12.23 4.07
N GLU A 49 10.38 13.06 3.04
CA GLU A 49 9.36 13.22 2.00
C GLU A 49 9.13 11.92 1.23
N PHE A 50 7.87 11.59 0.97
CA PHE A 50 7.51 10.45 0.13
C PHE A 50 6.16 10.65 -0.57
N TRP A 51 5.84 9.73 -1.47
CA TRP A 51 4.55 9.65 -2.16
C TRP A 51 3.86 8.35 -1.78
N LEU A 52 2.56 8.40 -1.54
CA LEU A 52 1.74 7.24 -1.20
C LEU A 52 0.55 7.13 -2.16
N ASP A 53 0.19 5.92 -2.58
CA ASP A 53 -1.03 5.72 -3.35
C ASP A 53 -2.26 6.17 -2.56
N ARG A 54 -3.19 6.88 -3.23
CA ARG A 54 -4.45 7.32 -2.59
C ARG A 54 -5.34 6.15 -2.20
N THR A 55 -5.27 5.05 -2.94
CA THR A 55 -6.07 3.85 -2.70
C THR A 55 -5.18 2.60 -2.72
N PRO A 56 -5.55 1.53 -1.98
CA PRO A 56 -4.82 0.27 -2.06
C PRO A 56 -4.80 -0.28 -3.49
N VAL A 57 -3.72 -0.97 -3.83
CA VAL A 57 -3.58 -1.66 -5.12
C VAL A 57 -4.77 -2.61 -5.33
N THR A 58 -5.52 -2.36 -6.39
CA THR A 58 -6.66 -3.19 -6.75
C THR A 58 -6.21 -4.50 -7.37
N PHE A 59 -7.07 -5.51 -7.29
CA PHE A 59 -6.82 -6.79 -7.96
C PHE A 59 -6.66 -6.67 -9.48
N ARG A 60 -7.31 -5.69 -10.13
CA ARG A 60 -7.15 -5.41 -11.56
C ARG A 60 -5.74 -4.90 -11.87
N GLN A 61 -5.24 -3.96 -11.07
CA GLN A 61 -3.88 -3.44 -11.21
C GLN A 61 -2.83 -4.53 -10.95
N TYR A 62 -3.07 -5.38 -9.93
CA TYR A 62 -2.20 -6.52 -9.67
C TYR A 62 -2.21 -7.54 -10.82
N LYS A 63 -3.38 -7.88 -11.40
CA LYS A 63 -3.48 -8.75 -12.57
C LYS A 63 -2.66 -8.20 -13.75
N ARG A 64 -2.81 -6.90 -14.05
CA ARG A 64 -2.03 -6.24 -15.09
C ARG A 64 -0.53 -6.34 -14.83
N PHE A 65 -0.08 -6.15 -13.59
CA PHE A 65 1.33 -6.35 -13.23
C PHE A 65 1.82 -7.77 -13.54
N LEU A 66 1.03 -8.80 -13.23
CA LEU A 66 1.39 -10.19 -13.54
C LEU A 66 1.49 -10.44 -15.06
N GLU A 67 0.56 -9.88 -15.83
CA GLU A 67 0.54 -10.00 -17.30
C GLU A 67 1.73 -9.26 -17.94
N ASP A 68 2.04 -8.05 -17.46
CA ASP A 68 3.09 -7.19 -18.02
C ASP A 68 4.50 -7.69 -17.66
N THR A 69 4.69 -8.27 -16.47
CA THR A 69 6.01 -8.68 -15.97
C THR A 69 6.28 -10.19 -16.07
N GLY A 70 5.24 -11.00 -16.31
CA GLY A 70 5.34 -12.46 -16.19
C GLY A 70 5.66 -12.93 -14.77
N HIS A 71 5.51 -12.06 -13.76
CA HIS A 71 5.80 -12.40 -12.37
C HIS A 71 4.91 -13.55 -11.91
N VAL A 72 5.51 -14.57 -11.28
CA VAL A 72 4.77 -15.71 -10.76
C VAL A 72 4.32 -15.37 -9.33
N PRO A 73 3.01 -15.30 -9.05
CA PRO A 73 2.53 -14.97 -7.71
C PRO A 73 3.14 -15.88 -6.63
N PRO A 74 3.52 -15.34 -5.47
CA PRO A 74 4.14 -16.12 -4.41
C PRO A 74 3.22 -17.28 -3.98
N LEU A 75 3.70 -18.49 -4.20
CA LEU A 75 3.01 -19.73 -3.87
C LEU A 75 3.05 -19.98 -2.36
N ARG A 76 2.18 -19.36 -1.56
CA ARG A 76 1.91 -19.90 -0.20
C ARG A 76 1.02 -21.16 -0.25
N SER A 77 0.44 -21.48 -1.41
CA SER A 77 0.10 -22.85 -1.83
C SER A 77 -0.10 -22.90 -3.37
N ARG A 78 0.27 -24.02 -4.01
CA ARG A 78 -0.04 -24.32 -5.44
C ARG A 78 -1.54 -24.31 -5.75
N ALA A 79 -2.39 -24.29 -4.73
CA ALA A 79 -3.84 -24.25 -4.83
C ALA A 79 -4.40 -22.81 -4.91
N ILE A 80 -3.86 -21.83 -4.18
CA ILE A 80 -4.46 -20.49 -4.12
C ILE A 80 -4.01 -19.59 -5.30
N GLY A 81 -2.74 -19.68 -5.72
CA GLY A 81 -2.18 -18.77 -6.73
C GLY A 81 -2.81 -18.88 -8.13
N ARG A 82 -3.22 -20.08 -8.55
CA ARG A 82 -3.91 -20.28 -9.85
C ARG A 82 -5.43 -20.24 -9.76
N ASP A 83 -5.98 -20.57 -8.59
CA ASP A 83 -7.43 -20.64 -8.39
C ASP A 83 -8.05 -19.25 -8.17
N TRP A 84 -7.30 -18.32 -7.56
CA TRP A 84 -7.76 -16.95 -7.37
C TRP A 84 -7.96 -16.20 -8.69
N LEU A 85 -7.06 -16.35 -9.68
CA LEU A 85 -7.20 -15.71 -11.00
C LEU A 85 -8.42 -16.26 -11.76
N LYS A 86 -8.63 -17.59 -11.75
CA LYS A 86 -9.79 -18.25 -12.37
C LYS A 86 -11.11 -17.83 -11.72
N LYS A 87 -11.15 -17.72 -10.37
CA LYS A 87 -12.32 -17.22 -9.64
C LYS A 87 -12.63 -15.75 -9.94
N TYR A 88 -11.61 -14.94 -10.21
CA TYR A 88 -11.80 -13.54 -10.60
C TYR A 88 -12.38 -13.41 -12.02
N GLU A 89 -11.88 -14.21 -12.96
CA GLU A 89 -12.36 -14.26 -14.35
C GLU A 89 -13.75 -14.85 -14.50
N ALA A 90 -14.17 -15.76 -13.62
CA ALA A 90 -15.52 -16.34 -13.66
C ALA A 90 -16.62 -15.43 -13.07
N ARG A 91 -16.26 -14.30 -12.44
CA ARG A 91 -17.20 -13.38 -11.78
C ARG A 91 -17.44 -12.07 -12.54
N HIS A 92 -16.79 -11.88 -13.68
CA HIS A 92 -16.89 -10.70 -14.55
C HIS A 92 -16.94 -11.16 -16.01
#